data_AF-A0A1F7YH74-F1
#
_entry.id   AF-A0A1F7YH74-F1
#
_cell.length_a   1.000
_cell.length_b   1.000
_cell.length_c   1.000
_cell.angle_alpha   90.00
_cell.angle_beta   90.00
_cell.angle_gamma   90.00
#
_symmetry.space_group_name_H-M   'P 1'
#
loop_
_entity.id
_entity.type
_entity.pdbx_description
1 polymer ?
#
loop_
_entity_poly.entity_id
_entity_poly.type
_entity_poly.pdbx_seq_one_letter_code
_entity_poly.pdbx_strand_id
1 'polypeptide(L)'
;MEDEQIVTSSTSQNSFNGSSSDRTNKALIAVIVVLLIFLVGGGAYFLGTKQSGNSTSVTPTPTTSLQTLNDIVTQQPLAQPTSTPSVTAKPTTKTTPTPTSTPSVKSKTITSTASLDGFRSNNNGGNAGVDIRAGRNMYLVSRGFVSFDLNDIPSGSTITEASLRLYQIKTIGSPYSVGGKLMVDDMNYGTTLENDDYSTSAITSNLVSLTANTTVEWKDAIVTEAVKKDLAEGRTRAQYRLHFETEAKGGDSAGDFAYFESADNSEGSGNLPQLVVKYY
;
A
#
# COMPACT_ATOMS: atom_id res chain seq x y z
N MET A 1 27.10 64.48 -15.32
CA MET A 1 28.27 63.88 -15.97
C MET A 1 28.53 62.59 -15.25
N GLU A 2 28.87 61.55 -16.00
CA GLU A 2 29.00 60.13 -15.66
C GLU A 2 27.79 59.30 -16.11
N ASP A 3 28.12 58.43 -17.06
CA ASP A 3 27.30 57.93 -18.16
C ASP A 3 26.89 56.46 -17.92
N GLU A 4 25.69 56.11 -18.39
CA GLU A 4 25.20 54.73 -18.48
C GLU A 4 25.94 53.96 -19.59
N GLN A 5 26.56 52.83 -19.24
CA GLN A 5 27.10 51.87 -20.21
C GLN A 5 26.07 50.78 -20.52
N ILE A 6 25.54 50.83 -21.75
CA ILE A 6 24.73 49.77 -22.36
C ILE A 6 25.68 48.76 -23.00
N VAL A 7 25.64 47.50 -22.55
CA VAL A 7 26.36 46.38 -23.18
C VAL A 7 25.43 45.69 -24.17
N THR A 8 25.68 45.90 -25.47
CA THR A 8 25.05 45.18 -26.58
C THR A 8 25.92 43.99 -26.99
N SER A 9 25.43 42.78 -26.77
CA SER A 9 26.06 41.54 -27.26
C SER A 9 25.70 41.30 -28.74
N SER A 10 26.73 41.28 -29.58
CA SER A 10 26.68 41.05 -31.03
C SER A 10 26.48 39.57 -31.38
N THR A 11 25.40 39.27 -32.10
CA THR A 11 25.14 37.96 -32.73
C THR A 11 26.06 37.77 -33.94
N SER A 12 26.95 36.79 -33.87
CA SER A 12 27.80 36.39 -35.00
C SER A 12 27.03 35.40 -35.88
N GLN A 13 26.65 35.82 -37.09
CA GLN A 13 26.14 34.93 -38.14
C GLN A 13 27.30 34.22 -38.81
N ASN A 14 27.43 32.91 -38.55
CA ASN A 14 28.36 32.04 -39.26
C ASN A 14 27.63 31.42 -40.46
N SER A 15 28.01 31.86 -41.66
CA SER A 15 27.53 31.34 -42.93
C SER A 15 28.27 30.02 -43.26
N PHE A 16 27.58 28.89 -43.20
CA PHE A 16 28.13 27.59 -43.59
C PHE A 16 27.87 27.31 -45.07
N ASN A 17 28.95 27.31 -45.83
CA ASN A 17 29.02 27.02 -47.26
C ASN A 17 28.86 25.50 -47.49
N GLY A 18 27.98 25.10 -48.41
CA GLY A 18 27.64 23.71 -48.67
C GLY A 18 28.75 22.94 -49.40
N SER A 19 29.15 21.80 -48.83
CA SER A 19 30.00 20.80 -49.48
C SER A 19 29.16 19.56 -49.82
N SER A 20 28.96 19.33 -51.12
CA SER A 20 28.20 18.23 -51.69
C SER A 20 29.01 16.92 -51.75
N SER A 21 29.17 16.24 -50.62
CA SER A 21 29.68 14.85 -50.57
C SER A 21 28.88 13.91 -49.65
N ASP A 22 27.72 14.36 -49.18
CA ASP A 22 27.06 13.80 -47.99
C ASP A 22 25.99 12.72 -48.26
N ARG A 23 25.81 12.29 -49.52
CA ARG A 23 24.76 11.31 -49.87
C ARG A 23 25.22 9.85 -49.74
N THR A 24 26.50 9.56 -49.94
CA THR A 24 27.00 8.17 -49.94
C THR A 24 27.13 7.59 -48.53
N ASN A 25 27.44 8.42 -47.53
CA ASN A 25 27.63 7.98 -46.15
C ASN A 25 26.30 7.72 -45.42
N LYS A 26 25.24 8.47 -45.74
CA LYS A 26 23.92 8.30 -45.09
C LYS A 26 23.23 7.00 -45.52
N ALA A 27 23.39 6.60 -46.78
CA ALA A 27 22.87 5.32 -47.27
C ALA A 27 23.59 4.12 -46.62
N LEU A 28 24.91 4.21 -46.46
CA LEU A 28 25.71 3.17 -45.80
C LEU A 28 25.33 3.01 -44.31
N ILE A 29 25.16 4.12 -43.60
CA ILE A 29 24.75 4.12 -42.19
C ILE A 29 23.35 3.51 -42.03
N ALA A 30 22.39 3.85 -42.90
CA ALA A 30 21.05 3.27 -42.85
C ALA A 30 21.06 1.74 -43.04
N VAL A 31 21.89 1.22 -43.94
CA VAL A 31 22.05 -0.23 -44.15
C VAL A 31 22.65 -0.92 -42.93
N ILE A 32 23.65 -0.31 -42.28
CA ILE A 32 24.28 -0.86 -41.07
C ILE A 32 23.28 -0.93 -39.90
N VAL A 33 22.46 0.10 -39.71
CA VAL A 33 21.44 0.14 -38.65
C VAL A 33 20.39 -0.95 -38.86
N VAL A 34 19.93 -1.14 -40.11
CA VAL A 34 18.96 -2.20 -40.43
C VAL A 34 19.55 -3.59 -40.19
N LEU A 35 20.81 -3.83 -40.59
CA LEU A 35 21.49 -5.10 -40.33
C LEU A 35 21.66 -5.39 -38.83
N LEU A 36 21.96 -4.37 -38.01
CA LEU A 36 22.05 -4.51 -36.56
C LEU A 36 20.70 -4.88 -35.93
N ILE A 37 19.59 -4.28 -36.40
CA ILE A 37 18.25 -4.62 -35.91
C ILE A 37 17.90 -6.08 -36.23
N PHE A 38 18.23 -6.57 -37.44
CA PHE A 38 18.00 -7.97 -37.81
C PHE A 38 18.89 -8.95 -37.04
N LEU A 39 20.14 -8.59 -36.73
CA LEU A 39 21.04 -9.42 -35.93
C LEU A 39 20.56 -9.57 -34.48
N VAL A 40 20.13 -8.46 -33.86
CA VAL A 40 19.63 -8.48 -32.48
C VAL A 40 18.26 -9.16 -32.39
N GLY A 41 17.34 -8.85 -33.32
CA GLY A 41 16.01 -9.48 -33.37
C GLY A 41 16.06 -10.97 -33.72
N GLY A 42 16.88 -11.36 -34.69
CA GLY A 42 17.06 -12.75 -35.10
C GLY A 42 17.74 -13.61 -34.03
N GLY A 43 18.72 -13.05 -33.30
CA GLY A 43 19.36 -13.72 -32.17
C GLY A 43 18.39 -14.03 -31.02
N ALA A 44 17.53 -13.08 -30.66
CA ALA A 44 16.54 -13.26 -29.60
C ALA A 44 15.49 -14.34 -29.94
N TYR A 45 15.05 -14.41 -31.21
CA TYR A 45 14.07 -15.40 -31.65
C TYR A 45 14.62 -16.84 -31.64
N PHE A 46 15.90 -17.02 -32.00
CA PHE A 46 16.50 -18.37 -32.06
C PHE A 46 16.85 -18.94 -30.68
N LEU A 47 17.17 -18.10 -29.70
CA LEU A 47 17.41 -18.54 -28.32
C LEU A 47 16.10 -18.85 -27.55
N GLY A 48 14.97 -18.25 -27.93
CA GLY A 48 13.67 -18.48 -27.27
C GLY A 48 12.95 -19.79 -27.62
N THR A 49 13.38 -20.53 -28.66
CA THR A 49 12.65 -21.71 -29.17
C THR A 49 13.22 -23.06 -28.74
N LYS A 50 14.31 -23.12 -27.96
CA LYS A 50 15.01 -24.38 -27.63
C LYS A 50 14.81 -24.95 -26.21
N GLN A 51 13.87 -24.45 -25.41
CA GLN A 51 13.67 -24.95 -24.05
C GLN A 51 12.23 -25.43 -23.81
N SER A 52 11.94 -26.66 -24.26
CA SER A 52 10.82 -27.46 -23.76
C SER A 52 11.17 -28.93 -23.85
N GLY A 53 11.48 -29.52 -22.70
CA GLY A 53 11.75 -30.94 -22.58
C GLY A 53 12.46 -31.31 -21.28
N ASN A 54 11.77 -31.16 -20.15
CA ASN A 54 11.92 -32.09 -19.02
C ASN A 54 10.82 -31.85 -17.98
N SER A 55 9.71 -32.57 -18.12
CA SER A 55 8.67 -32.69 -17.10
C SER A 55 9.05 -33.82 -16.15
N THR A 56 9.66 -33.49 -15.01
CA THR A 56 9.73 -34.41 -13.86
C THR A 56 8.37 -34.45 -13.18
N SER A 57 7.73 -35.62 -13.27
CA SER A 57 6.55 -36.01 -12.51
C SER A 57 6.86 -35.93 -11.01
N VAL A 58 6.17 -35.02 -10.31
CA VAL A 58 6.15 -35.00 -8.85
C VAL A 58 4.85 -35.62 -8.33
N THR A 59 5.09 -36.56 -7.42
CA THR A 59 4.20 -37.41 -6.63
C THR A 59 3.00 -36.67 -6.03
N PRO A 60 1.78 -37.26 -6.03
CA PRO A 60 0.64 -36.68 -5.35
C PRO A 60 0.84 -36.69 -3.82
N THR A 61 0.84 -35.51 -3.22
CA THR A 61 0.73 -35.32 -1.77
C THR A 61 -0.65 -35.77 -1.29
N PRO A 62 -0.76 -36.56 -0.22
CA PRO A 62 -2.04 -37.06 0.27
C PRO A 62 -2.93 -35.91 0.79
N THR A 63 -4.14 -35.84 0.24
CA THR A 63 -5.25 -35.03 0.71
C THR A 63 -5.62 -35.41 2.13
N THR A 64 -5.38 -34.52 3.09
CA THR A 64 -5.91 -34.66 4.45
C THR A 64 -7.37 -34.23 4.43
N SER A 65 -8.25 -35.21 4.60
CA SER A 65 -9.70 -35.04 4.78
C SER A 65 -9.97 -34.25 6.07
N LEU A 66 -10.73 -33.16 5.94
CA LEU A 66 -11.30 -32.44 7.08
C LEU A 66 -12.41 -33.30 7.68
N GLN A 67 -12.14 -33.89 8.85
CA GLN A 67 -13.18 -34.44 9.71
C GLN A 67 -14.03 -33.30 10.27
N THR A 68 -15.32 -33.32 9.95
CA THR A 68 -16.40 -32.63 10.64
C THR A 68 -16.48 -33.12 12.09
N LEU A 69 -16.21 -32.23 13.05
CA LEU A 69 -16.45 -32.50 14.46
C LEU A 69 -17.93 -32.21 14.78
N ASN A 70 -18.70 -33.28 14.89
CA ASN A 70 -20.07 -33.31 15.39
C ASN A 70 -20.12 -32.87 16.87
N ASP A 71 -21.17 -32.11 17.18
CA ASP A 71 -21.98 -32.10 18.39
C ASP A 71 -21.36 -32.62 19.71
N ILE A 72 -21.19 -31.70 20.66
CA ILE A 72 -21.34 -32.02 22.09
C ILE A 72 -22.41 -31.09 22.67
N VAL A 73 -23.64 -31.60 22.67
CA VAL A 73 -24.74 -31.12 23.50
C VAL A 73 -24.33 -31.28 24.95
N THR A 74 -24.06 -30.17 25.64
CA THR A 74 -23.85 -30.18 27.09
C THR A 74 -25.22 -30.12 27.75
N GLN A 75 -25.61 -31.23 28.39
CA GLN A 75 -26.87 -31.37 29.10
C GLN A 75 -26.93 -30.44 30.32
N GLN A 76 -28.06 -29.74 30.41
CA GLN A 76 -28.47 -28.87 31.50
C GLN A 76 -28.80 -29.70 32.76
N PRO A 77 -28.16 -29.46 33.92
CA PRO A 77 -28.51 -30.12 35.17
C PRO A 77 -29.92 -29.71 35.64
N LEU A 78 -30.72 -30.72 35.96
CA LEU A 78 -32.07 -30.64 36.52
C LEU A 78 -32.03 -30.00 37.91
N ALA A 79 -32.82 -28.94 38.12
CA ALA A 79 -32.89 -28.21 39.37
C ALA A 79 -33.60 -29.02 40.47
N GLN A 80 -33.00 -29.04 41.66
CA GLN A 80 -33.53 -29.61 42.89
C GLN A 80 -34.47 -28.60 43.59
N PRO A 81 -35.73 -28.97 43.93
CA PRO A 81 -36.60 -28.10 44.71
C PRO A 81 -36.24 -28.17 46.19
N THR A 82 -35.86 -27.03 46.79
CA THR A 82 -35.85 -26.90 48.26
C THR A 82 -36.62 -25.64 48.64
N SER A 83 -37.74 -25.85 49.31
CA SER A 83 -38.63 -24.85 49.86
C SER A 83 -38.13 -24.40 51.23
N THR A 84 -38.00 -23.10 51.45
CA THR A 84 -38.07 -22.50 52.79
C THR A 84 -38.65 -21.08 52.66
N PRO A 85 -39.84 -20.80 53.22
CA PRO A 85 -40.41 -19.46 53.22
C PRO A 85 -39.63 -18.59 54.22
N SER A 86 -38.76 -17.72 53.70
CA SER A 86 -38.09 -16.68 54.49
C SER A 86 -39.00 -15.45 54.58
N VAL A 87 -39.11 -14.92 55.80
CA VAL A 87 -39.97 -13.83 56.24
C VAL A 87 -39.77 -12.58 55.37
N THR A 88 -40.87 -12.11 54.78
CA THR A 88 -40.94 -10.96 53.88
C THR A 88 -40.58 -9.65 54.60
N ALA A 89 -39.40 -9.11 54.33
CA ALA A 89 -39.05 -7.75 54.68
C ALA A 89 -39.85 -6.75 53.82
N LYS A 90 -40.33 -5.68 54.46
CA LYS A 90 -41.09 -4.58 53.86
C LYS A 90 -40.36 -4.00 52.63
N PRO A 91 -41.01 -3.87 51.46
CA PRO A 91 -40.37 -3.40 50.24
C PRO A 91 -39.95 -1.93 50.40
N THR A 92 -38.65 -1.70 50.53
CA THR A 92 -38.05 -0.38 50.27
C THR A 92 -38.27 -0.05 48.81
N THR A 93 -38.87 1.12 48.55
CA THR A 93 -39.08 1.70 47.23
C THR A 93 -37.72 1.91 46.55
N LYS A 94 -37.25 0.88 45.84
CA LYS A 94 -36.04 0.93 45.02
C LYS A 94 -36.33 1.91 43.89
N THR A 95 -35.73 3.08 43.95
CA THR A 95 -35.74 4.07 42.87
C THR A 95 -35.30 3.38 41.60
N THR A 96 -36.21 3.24 40.63
CA THR A 96 -35.90 2.74 39.29
C THR A 96 -34.83 3.66 38.70
N PRO A 97 -33.64 3.14 38.35
CA PRO A 97 -32.61 3.97 37.75
C PRO A 97 -33.17 4.59 36.46
N THR A 98 -33.06 5.91 36.34
CA THR A 98 -33.39 6.64 35.12
C THR A 98 -32.56 6.03 33.98
N PRO A 99 -33.16 5.70 32.82
CA PRO A 99 -32.41 5.12 31.71
C PRO A 99 -31.28 6.08 31.32
N THR A 100 -30.05 5.59 31.41
CA THR A 100 -28.88 6.32 30.88
C THR A 100 -28.99 6.32 29.37
N SER A 101 -28.95 7.50 28.75
CA SER A 101 -28.98 7.62 27.29
C SER A 101 -27.81 6.84 26.68
N THR A 102 -28.11 5.94 25.74
CA THR A 102 -27.08 5.26 24.95
C THR A 102 -26.35 6.30 24.09
N PRO A 103 -25.00 6.36 24.13
CA PRO A 103 -24.26 7.30 23.30
C PRO A 103 -24.45 7.00 21.80
N SER A 104 -24.53 8.05 20.98
CA SER A 104 -24.68 7.93 19.52
C SER A 104 -23.31 7.86 18.84
N VAL A 105 -23.15 6.90 17.92
CA VAL A 105 -21.89 6.73 17.15
C VAL A 105 -21.73 7.88 16.16
N LYS A 106 -20.59 8.56 16.21
CA LYS A 106 -20.10 9.55 15.26
C LYS A 106 -19.07 8.93 14.32
N SER A 107 -18.83 9.59 13.18
CA SER A 107 -17.80 9.21 12.21
C SER A 107 -16.97 10.43 11.81
N LYS A 108 -15.67 10.24 11.60
CA LYS A 108 -14.73 11.23 11.08
C LYS A 108 -13.87 10.57 10.01
N THR A 109 -13.78 11.21 8.85
CA THR A 109 -12.85 10.83 7.79
C THR A 109 -11.64 11.76 7.84
N ILE A 110 -10.45 11.18 7.87
CA ILE A 110 -9.17 11.87 7.87
C ILE A 110 -8.46 11.52 6.57
N THR A 111 -8.07 12.52 5.79
CA THR A 111 -7.25 12.35 4.59
C THR A 111 -5.78 12.21 4.98
N SER A 112 -4.99 11.46 4.21
CA SER A 112 -3.55 11.33 4.48
C SER A 112 -2.77 12.65 4.28
N THR A 113 -1.53 12.67 4.77
CA THR A 113 -0.61 13.81 4.67
C THR A 113 0.31 13.63 3.48
N ALA A 114 0.12 14.45 2.44
CA ALA A 114 0.77 14.30 1.14
C ALA A 114 2.31 14.19 1.20
N SER A 115 2.98 15.02 2.01
CA SER A 115 4.44 15.00 2.17
C SER A 115 5.00 13.77 2.89
N LEU A 116 4.13 12.93 3.45
CA LEU A 116 4.49 11.68 4.14
C LEU A 116 4.00 10.44 3.39
N ASP A 117 3.29 10.64 2.28
CA ASP A 117 2.83 9.56 1.42
C ASP A 117 3.85 9.32 0.30
N GLY A 118 3.86 8.08 -0.22
CA GLY A 118 4.62 7.74 -1.42
C GLY A 118 5.25 6.35 -1.32
N PHE A 119 6.50 6.23 -1.74
CA PHE A 119 7.23 4.97 -1.67
C PHE A 119 8.72 5.13 -1.39
N ARG A 120 9.31 4.09 -0.80
CA ARG A 120 10.76 3.92 -0.68
C ARG A 120 11.18 2.57 -1.23
N SER A 121 12.40 2.47 -1.72
CA SER A 121 12.94 1.29 -2.37
C SER A 121 14.28 0.88 -1.76
N ASN A 122 14.61 -0.41 -1.84
CA ASN A 122 15.84 -0.99 -1.28
C ASN A 122 17.15 -0.47 -1.89
N ASN A 123 17.08 0.30 -2.98
CA ASN A 123 18.23 0.92 -3.65
C ASN A 123 18.36 2.41 -3.30
N ASN A 124 17.79 2.86 -2.17
CA ASN A 124 17.70 4.27 -1.74
C ASN A 124 16.94 5.17 -2.73
N GLY A 125 16.20 4.59 -3.67
CA GLY A 125 15.25 5.30 -4.50
C GLY A 125 13.92 5.47 -3.78
N GLY A 126 13.11 6.42 -4.25
CA GLY A 126 11.81 6.70 -3.68
C GLY A 126 11.35 8.09 -4.05
N ASN A 127 10.09 8.38 -3.76
CA ASN A 127 9.54 9.71 -3.90
C ASN A 127 8.44 9.92 -2.84
N ALA A 128 8.41 11.12 -2.25
CA ALA A 128 7.35 11.56 -1.36
C ALA A 128 6.45 12.53 -2.14
N GLY A 129 5.13 12.34 -2.03
CA GLY A 129 4.16 13.17 -2.76
C GLY A 129 3.89 12.74 -4.20
N VAL A 130 4.05 11.46 -4.49
CA VAL A 130 3.56 10.81 -5.72
C VAL A 130 2.74 9.58 -5.35
N ASP A 131 2.45 8.70 -6.31
CA ASP A 131 1.80 7.41 -6.08
C ASP A 131 2.40 6.65 -4.90
N ILE A 132 1.53 5.95 -4.17
CA ILE A 132 1.95 4.95 -3.20
C ILE A 132 2.17 3.65 -3.97
N ARG A 133 3.36 3.05 -3.84
CA ARG A 133 3.78 1.91 -4.65
C ARG A 133 4.33 0.77 -3.82
N ALA A 134 3.83 -0.43 -4.07
CA ALA A 134 4.39 -1.66 -3.51
C ALA A 134 4.65 -2.68 -4.63
N GLY A 135 5.75 -3.44 -4.52
CA GLY A 135 6.11 -4.45 -5.51
C GLY A 135 7.59 -4.42 -5.84
N ARG A 136 7.96 -5.02 -6.98
CA ARG A 136 9.37 -5.10 -7.39
C ARG A 136 9.57 -5.23 -8.88
N ASN A 137 10.79 -4.94 -9.33
CA ASN A 137 11.30 -5.39 -10.62
C ASN A 137 12.63 -6.16 -10.41
N MET A 138 13.39 -6.39 -11.48
CA MET A 138 14.70 -7.04 -11.38
C MET A 138 15.77 -6.20 -10.64
N TYR A 139 15.55 -4.90 -10.45
CA TYR A 139 16.53 -3.96 -9.89
C TYR A 139 16.21 -3.52 -8.47
N LEU A 140 14.93 -3.45 -8.09
CA LEU A 140 14.49 -2.90 -6.83
C LEU A 140 13.21 -3.54 -6.30
N VAL A 141 13.02 -3.39 -4.98
CA VAL A 141 11.77 -3.66 -4.26
C VAL A 141 11.30 -2.34 -3.67
N SER A 142 10.04 -1.97 -3.92
CA SER A 142 9.40 -0.78 -3.37
C SER A 142 8.36 -1.15 -2.33
N ARG A 143 8.29 -0.35 -1.27
CA ARG A 143 7.24 -0.38 -0.24
C ARG A 143 6.53 0.97 -0.23
N GLY A 144 5.21 0.93 -0.09
CA GLY A 144 4.36 2.12 -0.04
C GLY A 144 4.30 2.66 1.38
N PHE A 145 4.12 3.97 1.53
CA PHE A 145 3.99 4.64 2.82
C PHE A 145 2.82 5.61 2.80
N VAL A 146 2.06 5.67 3.88
CA VAL A 146 0.93 6.59 4.06
C VAL A 146 0.85 7.05 5.52
N SER A 147 0.47 8.31 5.75
CA SER A 147 0.36 8.88 7.10
C SER A 147 -0.94 9.65 7.29
N PHE A 148 -1.56 9.51 8.47
CA PHE A 148 -2.75 10.27 8.86
C PHE A 148 -2.49 11.04 10.15
N ASP A 149 -2.93 12.30 10.22
CA ASP A 149 -2.85 13.11 11.44
C ASP A 149 -4.01 12.73 12.39
N LEU A 150 -3.68 12.30 13.60
CA LEU A 150 -4.67 11.86 14.60
C LEU A 150 -5.21 13.00 15.45
N ASN A 151 -4.65 14.22 15.35
CA ASN A 151 -5.17 15.39 16.06
C ASN A 151 -6.59 15.79 15.61
N ASP A 152 -7.02 15.29 14.45
CA ASP A 152 -8.34 15.47 13.88
C ASP A 152 -9.44 14.65 14.60
N ILE A 153 -9.05 13.70 15.45
CA ILE A 153 -9.96 12.93 16.30
C ILE A 153 -10.24 13.74 17.57
N PRO A 154 -11.52 13.96 17.95
CA PRO A 154 -11.82 14.72 19.15
C PRO A 154 -11.20 14.11 20.42
N SER A 155 -10.58 14.95 21.24
CA SER A 155 -9.94 14.51 22.49
C SER A 155 -10.97 13.86 23.43
N GLY A 156 -10.61 12.74 24.03
CA GLY A 156 -11.47 12.00 24.98
C GLY A 156 -12.53 11.10 24.32
N SER A 157 -12.58 11.04 22.99
CA SER A 157 -13.45 10.12 22.27
C SER A 157 -13.08 8.66 22.51
N THR A 158 -14.12 7.81 22.61
CA THR A 158 -13.92 6.35 22.64
C THR A 158 -14.03 5.81 21.22
N ILE A 159 -12.91 5.40 20.63
CA ILE A 159 -12.88 4.81 19.28
C ILE A 159 -13.50 3.40 19.32
N THR A 160 -14.48 3.18 18.46
CA THR A 160 -15.11 1.87 18.26
C THR A 160 -14.58 1.14 17.04
N GLU A 161 -14.21 1.88 15.98
CA GLU A 161 -13.70 1.31 14.74
C GLU A 161 -12.78 2.32 14.05
N ALA A 162 -11.69 1.85 13.44
CA ALA A 162 -10.93 2.61 12.46
C ALA A 162 -10.69 1.76 11.22
N SER A 163 -10.99 2.32 10.04
CA SER A 163 -10.83 1.67 8.74
C SER A 163 -9.85 2.47 7.87
N LEU A 164 -8.77 1.82 7.45
CA LEU A 164 -7.83 2.31 6.44
C LEU A 164 -8.40 2.01 5.06
N ARG A 165 -8.49 3.03 4.20
CA ARG A 165 -9.02 2.92 2.83
C ARG A 165 -8.02 3.50 1.84
N LEU A 166 -7.60 2.69 0.88
CA LEU A 166 -6.63 3.05 -0.14
C LEU A 166 -7.18 2.75 -1.52
N TYR A 167 -7.13 3.71 -2.44
CA TYR A 167 -7.67 3.51 -3.78
C TYR A 167 -6.58 2.98 -4.72
N GLN A 168 -6.71 1.71 -5.15
CA GLN A 168 -5.81 1.14 -6.15
C GLN A 168 -6.13 1.75 -7.52
N ILE A 169 -5.12 2.33 -8.16
CA ILE A 169 -5.29 3.04 -9.45
C ILE A 169 -4.85 2.21 -10.66
N LYS A 170 -3.85 1.34 -10.51
CA LYS A 170 -3.36 0.43 -11.55
C LYS A 170 -2.43 -0.64 -10.98
N THR A 171 -2.12 -1.64 -11.80
CA THR A 171 -1.06 -2.60 -11.56
C THR A 171 -0.17 -2.73 -12.79
N ILE A 172 1.12 -2.97 -12.60
CA ILE A 172 2.06 -3.41 -13.65
C ILE A 172 2.42 -4.86 -13.35
N GLY A 173 2.46 -5.72 -14.37
CA GLY A 173 2.75 -7.14 -14.21
C GLY A 173 1.63 -7.90 -13.49
N SER A 174 2.00 -8.89 -12.69
CA SER A 174 1.11 -9.78 -11.91
C SER A 174 1.49 -9.79 -10.41
N PRO A 175 1.52 -8.63 -9.74
CA PRO A 175 2.07 -8.49 -8.39
C PRO A 175 1.35 -9.35 -7.35
N TYR A 176 0.03 -9.49 -7.47
CA TYR A 176 -0.76 -10.32 -6.56
C TYR A 176 -0.55 -11.83 -6.77
N SER A 177 -0.12 -12.25 -7.97
CA SER A 177 0.15 -13.67 -8.25
C SER A 177 1.54 -14.09 -7.76
N VAL A 178 2.54 -13.20 -7.85
CA VAL A 178 3.93 -13.50 -7.47
C VAL A 178 4.27 -13.11 -6.04
N GLY A 179 3.74 -11.96 -5.59
CA GLY A 179 3.98 -11.39 -4.27
C GLY A 179 2.92 -11.74 -3.23
N GLY A 180 1.79 -12.32 -3.65
CA GLY A 180 0.71 -12.72 -2.77
C GLY A 180 -0.15 -11.54 -2.31
N LYS A 181 -0.52 -11.52 -1.02
CA LYS A 181 -1.34 -10.45 -0.46
C LYS A 181 -0.53 -9.18 -0.24
N LEU A 182 -1.21 -8.03 -0.31
CA LEU A 182 -0.63 -6.78 0.11
C LEU A 182 -0.84 -6.64 1.63
N MET A 183 0.27 -6.61 2.35
CA MET A 183 0.35 -6.50 3.80
C MET A 183 0.48 -5.04 4.21
N VAL A 184 -0.08 -4.73 5.37
CA VAL A 184 0.02 -3.43 6.03
C VAL A 184 0.77 -3.63 7.33
N ASP A 185 1.85 -2.87 7.52
CA ASP A 185 2.53 -2.73 8.80
C ASP A 185 2.10 -1.42 9.49
N ASP A 186 2.06 -1.44 10.82
CA ASP A 186 2.00 -0.25 11.67
C ASP A 186 3.42 0.30 11.89
N MET A 187 3.62 1.59 11.64
CA MET A 187 4.92 2.23 11.56
C MET A 187 4.99 3.50 12.41
N ASN A 188 6.21 3.93 12.71
CA ASN A 188 6.49 5.31 13.09
C ASN A 188 7.79 5.73 12.39
N TYR A 189 7.64 6.43 11.28
CA TYR A 189 8.76 6.98 10.49
C TYR A 189 8.93 8.50 10.70
N GLY A 190 8.29 9.06 11.72
CA GLY A 190 8.49 10.46 12.11
C GLY A 190 7.74 11.46 11.22
N THR A 191 8.34 12.64 11.03
CA THR A 191 7.69 13.80 10.38
C THR A 191 8.08 13.99 8.92
N THR A 192 8.98 13.17 8.42
CA THR A 192 9.52 13.17 7.07
C THR A 192 9.55 11.74 6.57
N LEU A 193 9.27 11.53 5.28
CA LEU A 193 9.51 10.23 4.66
C LEU A 193 10.94 10.26 4.10
N GLU A 194 11.80 9.37 4.56
CA GLU A 194 13.24 9.34 4.27
C GLU A 194 13.64 7.98 3.70
N ASN A 195 14.88 7.85 3.22
CA ASN A 195 15.32 6.59 2.60
C ASN A 195 15.43 5.44 3.61
N ASP A 196 15.87 5.75 4.83
CA ASP A 196 16.08 4.76 5.88
C ASP A 196 14.76 4.07 6.32
N ASP A 197 13.62 4.73 6.11
CA ASP A 197 12.28 4.22 6.40
C ASP A 197 11.92 2.96 5.65
N TYR A 198 12.56 2.71 4.50
CA TYR A 198 12.45 1.43 3.80
C TYR A 198 12.75 0.26 4.74
N SER A 199 13.79 0.41 5.57
CA SER A 199 14.34 -0.62 6.44
C SER A 199 13.90 -0.51 7.90
N THR A 200 13.25 0.59 8.27
CA THR A 200 12.73 0.81 9.64
C THR A 200 11.85 -0.36 10.08
N SER A 201 12.05 -0.80 11.32
CA SER A 201 11.25 -1.87 11.91
C SER A 201 9.82 -1.39 12.17
N ALA A 202 8.84 -2.22 11.83
CA ALA A 202 7.45 -1.94 12.15
C ALA A 202 7.21 -2.00 13.66
N ILE A 203 6.30 -1.16 14.16
CA ILE A 203 5.73 -1.29 15.51
C ILE A 203 4.96 -2.60 15.60
N THR A 204 4.13 -2.86 14.58
CA THR A 204 3.39 -4.11 14.41
C THR A 204 3.52 -4.55 12.96
N SER A 205 4.29 -5.60 12.70
CA SER A 205 4.43 -6.13 11.34
C SER A 205 3.26 -7.02 10.96
N ASN A 206 2.88 -7.02 9.67
CA ASN A 206 1.79 -7.81 9.12
C ASN A 206 0.48 -7.61 9.89
N LEU A 207 0.18 -6.36 10.27
CA LEU A 207 -1.00 -5.97 11.04
C LEU A 207 -2.28 -6.51 10.41
N VAL A 208 -2.42 -6.31 9.10
CA VAL A 208 -3.58 -6.72 8.31
C VAL A 208 -3.19 -6.89 6.84
N SER A 209 -3.96 -7.66 6.08
CA SER A 209 -3.81 -7.79 4.63
C SER A 209 -4.97 -7.12 3.90
N LEU A 210 -4.69 -6.39 2.82
CA LEU A 210 -5.71 -5.89 1.90
C LEU A 210 -6.18 -6.97 0.93
N THR A 211 -7.33 -6.74 0.29
CA THR A 211 -7.87 -7.64 -0.74
C THR A 211 -6.89 -7.81 -1.91
N ALA A 212 -6.48 -9.05 -2.16
CA ALA A 212 -5.47 -9.38 -3.16
C ALA A 212 -6.07 -9.56 -4.56
N ASN A 213 -6.28 -8.46 -5.29
CA ASN A 213 -6.73 -8.49 -6.68
C ASN A 213 -6.25 -7.25 -7.47
N THR A 214 -6.24 -7.36 -8.79
CA THR A 214 -5.82 -6.29 -9.72
C THR A 214 -6.92 -5.29 -10.07
N THR A 215 -8.14 -5.46 -9.57
CA THR A 215 -9.26 -4.54 -9.81
C THR A 215 -8.95 -3.17 -9.25
N VAL A 216 -9.20 -2.13 -10.05
CA VAL A 216 -9.13 -0.71 -9.64
C VAL A 216 -10.33 -0.42 -8.75
N GLU A 217 -10.09 -0.33 -7.45
CA GLU A 217 -11.12 -0.15 -6.43
C GLU A 217 -10.52 0.33 -5.11
N TRP A 218 -11.40 0.69 -4.17
CA TRP A 218 -11.01 0.87 -2.78
C TRP A 218 -10.58 -0.47 -2.16
N LYS A 219 -9.42 -0.46 -1.51
CA LYS A 219 -8.93 -1.52 -0.65
C LYS A 219 -9.07 -1.04 0.79
N ASP A 220 -9.88 -1.74 1.56
CA ASP A 220 -10.19 -1.40 2.94
C ASP A 220 -9.57 -2.42 3.91
N ALA A 221 -9.18 -1.95 5.11
CA ALA A 221 -8.76 -2.80 6.22
C ALA A 221 -9.08 -2.18 7.58
N ILE A 222 -9.43 -3.03 8.56
CA ILE A 222 -9.69 -2.60 9.93
C ILE A 222 -8.36 -2.48 10.69
N VAL A 223 -8.09 -1.28 11.19
CA VAL A 223 -6.85 -0.90 11.90
C VAL A 223 -7.14 -0.33 13.30
N THR A 224 -8.33 -0.61 13.85
CA THR A 224 -8.84 -0.07 15.12
C THR A 224 -7.83 -0.15 16.27
N GLU A 225 -7.20 -1.31 16.46
CA GLU A 225 -6.30 -1.52 17.60
C GLU A 225 -4.96 -0.79 17.43
N ALA A 226 -4.47 -0.62 16.20
CA ALA A 226 -3.28 0.19 15.93
C ALA A 226 -3.54 1.68 16.24
N VAL A 227 -4.67 2.23 15.75
CA VAL A 227 -5.04 3.63 16.02
C VAL A 227 -5.25 3.88 17.51
N LYS A 228 -5.90 2.97 18.23
CA LYS A 228 -6.05 3.08 19.70
C LYS A 228 -4.69 3.06 20.40
N LYS A 229 -3.78 2.18 19.97
CA LYS A 229 -2.43 2.08 20.54
C LYS A 229 -1.63 3.36 20.30
N ASP A 230 -1.69 3.92 19.10
CA ASP A 230 -1.03 5.19 18.77
C ASP A 230 -1.49 6.33 19.66
N LEU A 231 -2.80 6.49 19.84
CA LEU A 231 -3.36 7.50 20.74
C LEU A 231 -2.97 7.27 22.20
N ALA A 232 -3.01 6.01 22.67
CA ALA A 232 -2.63 5.65 24.04
C ALA A 232 -1.15 5.92 24.33
N GLU A 233 -0.27 5.79 23.33
CA GLU A 233 1.16 6.08 23.41
C GLU A 233 1.48 7.56 23.10
N GLY A 234 0.47 8.40 22.88
CA GLY A 234 0.62 9.83 22.63
C GLY A 234 1.17 10.17 21.24
N ARG A 235 1.12 9.23 20.28
CA ARG A 235 1.49 9.51 18.90
C ARG A 235 0.43 10.41 18.26
N THR A 236 0.90 11.37 17.47
CA THR A 236 0.03 12.31 16.74
C THR A 236 -0.30 11.83 15.34
N ARG A 237 0.20 10.66 14.92
CA ARG A 237 -0.01 10.10 13.59
C ARG A 237 -0.25 8.60 13.65
N ALA A 238 -1.08 8.12 12.74
CA ALA A 238 -1.14 6.71 12.36
C ALA A 238 -0.42 6.55 11.02
N GLN A 239 0.63 5.74 11.00
CA GLN A 239 1.52 5.59 9.86
C GLN A 239 1.60 4.14 9.43
N TYR A 240 1.50 3.92 8.13
CA TYR A 240 1.44 2.56 7.59
C TYR A 240 2.44 2.36 6.47
N ARG A 241 2.99 1.15 6.41
CA ARG A 241 3.81 0.66 5.29
C ARG A 241 3.10 -0.46 4.57
N LEU A 242 3.09 -0.38 3.23
CA LEU A 242 2.53 -1.37 2.35
C LEU A 242 3.64 -2.19 1.70
N HIS A 243 3.54 -3.50 1.78
CA HIS A 243 4.47 -4.41 1.12
C HIS A 243 3.76 -5.70 0.71
N PHE A 244 4.29 -6.43 -0.27
CA PHE A 244 3.78 -7.76 -0.58
C PHE A 244 4.24 -8.77 0.47
N GLU A 245 3.42 -9.79 0.71
CA GLU A 245 3.74 -10.92 1.60
C GLU A 245 5.07 -11.60 1.20
N THR A 246 5.33 -11.71 -0.12
CA THR A 246 6.62 -12.14 -0.66
C THR A 246 7.24 -11.05 -1.53
N GLU A 247 8.31 -10.44 -1.03
CA GLU A 247 9.07 -9.42 -1.77
C GLU A 247 10.23 -10.01 -2.58
N ALA A 248 10.56 -11.28 -2.37
CA ALA A 248 11.71 -11.94 -3.01
C ALA A 248 11.39 -12.60 -4.37
N LYS A 249 10.13 -12.59 -4.82
CA LYS A 249 9.68 -13.28 -6.05
C LYS A 249 9.03 -12.32 -7.05
N GLY A 250 9.16 -12.65 -8.33
CA GLY A 250 8.67 -11.83 -9.44
C GLY A 250 9.67 -10.76 -9.86
N GLY A 251 9.20 -9.87 -10.73
CA GLY A 251 9.91 -8.71 -11.25
C GLY A 251 10.75 -9.03 -12.47
N ASP A 252 10.18 -8.83 -13.66
CA ASP A 252 10.96 -8.67 -14.89
C ASP A 252 11.48 -7.22 -15.00
N SER A 253 11.82 -6.76 -16.20
CA SER A 253 12.31 -5.38 -16.39
C SER A 253 11.19 -4.34 -16.22
N ALA A 254 9.95 -4.70 -16.51
CA ALA A 254 8.78 -3.85 -16.29
C ALA A 254 8.34 -3.89 -14.81
N GLY A 255 8.48 -5.05 -14.18
CA GLY A 255 8.18 -5.27 -12.77
C GLY A 255 6.75 -5.73 -12.52
N ASP A 256 6.52 -6.04 -11.25
CA ASP A 256 5.27 -6.45 -10.66
C ASP A 256 4.95 -5.45 -9.53
N PHE A 257 4.09 -4.48 -9.81
CA PHE A 257 3.79 -3.36 -8.90
C PHE A 257 2.29 -3.10 -8.79
N ALA A 258 1.84 -2.81 -7.58
CA ALA A 258 0.54 -2.21 -7.30
C ALA A 258 0.71 -0.73 -6.96
N TYR A 259 -0.17 0.09 -7.51
CA TYR A 259 -0.15 1.55 -7.38
C TYR A 259 -1.44 2.00 -6.71
N PHE A 260 -1.29 2.93 -5.77
CA PHE A 260 -2.39 3.55 -5.05
C PHE A 260 -2.27 5.06 -5.14
N GLU A 261 -3.40 5.74 -5.12
CA GLU A 261 -3.43 7.19 -5.04
C GLU A 261 -2.82 7.66 -3.71
N SER A 262 -2.14 8.81 -3.71
CA SER A 262 -1.67 9.50 -2.51
C SER A 262 -2.47 10.77 -2.24
N ALA A 263 -2.24 11.46 -1.12
CA ALA A 263 -2.91 12.74 -0.88
C ALA A 263 -2.54 13.85 -1.88
N ASP A 264 -1.41 13.74 -2.60
CA ASP A 264 -1.07 14.66 -3.69
C ASP A 264 -1.92 14.45 -4.94
N ASN A 265 -2.73 13.37 -4.99
CA ASN A 265 -3.58 13.04 -6.13
C ASN A 265 -2.78 13.00 -7.45
N SER A 266 -1.53 12.53 -7.40
CA SER A 266 -0.60 12.59 -8.53
C SER A 266 -1.09 11.81 -9.76
N GLU A 267 -2.03 10.88 -9.57
CA GLU A 267 -2.60 10.06 -10.63
C GLU A 267 -4.02 10.52 -11.01
N GLY A 268 -4.54 11.53 -10.32
CA GLY A 268 -5.71 12.29 -10.72
C GLY A 268 -7.05 11.61 -10.50
N SER A 269 -7.13 10.55 -9.70
CA SER A 269 -8.40 9.84 -9.46
C SER A 269 -9.37 10.60 -8.56
N GLY A 270 -8.86 11.52 -7.73
CA GLY A 270 -9.61 12.21 -6.69
C GLY A 270 -9.95 11.34 -5.48
N ASN A 271 -9.58 10.05 -5.50
CA ASN A 271 -9.85 9.07 -4.46
C ASN A 271 -8.66 8.95 -3.50
N LEU A 272 -8.45 10.00 -2.70
CA LEU A 272 -7.30 10.11 -1.79
C LEU A 272 -7.38 9.10 -0.64
N PRO A 273 -6.26 8.62 -0.08
CA PRO A 273 -6.25 7.75 1.09
C PRO A 273 -7.08 8.29 2.26
N GLN A 274 -7.79 7.40 2.96
CA GLN A 274 -8.65 7.76 4.08
C GLN A 274 -8.40 6.88 5.29
N LEU A 275 -8.44 7.49 6.47
CA LEU A 275 -8.66 6.82 7.73
C LEU A 275 -10.06 7.23 8.24
N VAL A 276 -10.99 6.28 8.27
CA VAL A 276 -12.37 6.50 8.74
C VAL A 276 -12.50 5.99 10.15
N VAL A 277 -12.75 6.89 11.11
CA VAL A 277 -12.82 6.60 12.54
C VAL A 277 -14.25 6.76 13.04
N LYS A 278 -14.80 5.69 13.65
CA LYS A 278 -16.07 5.72 14.38
C LYS A 278 -15.80 5.85 15.88
N TYR A 279 -16.57 6.70 16.56
CA TYR A 279 -16.37 7.00 17.97
C TYR A 279 -17.66 7.45 18.68
N TYR A 280 -17.64 7.50 20.00
CA TYR A 280 -18.66 8.14 20.84
C TYR A 280 -18.19 9.51 21.35
#